data_AF-A0A3B9TB75-F1
#
_entry.id   AF-A0A3B9TB75-F1
#
_cell.length_a   1.000
_cell.length_b   1.000
_cell.length_c   1.000
_cell.angle_alpha   90.00
_cell.angle_beta   90.00
_cell.angle_gamma   90.00
#
_symmetry.space_group_name_H-M   'P 1'
#
loop_
_entity.id
_entity.type
_entity.pdbx_description
1 polymer ?
#
loop_
_entity_poly.entity_id
_entity_poly.type
_entity_poly.pdbx_seq_one_letter_code
_entity_poly.pdbx_strand_id
1 'polypeptide(L)'
;KNLHTLHIRMKQHSKNALYLAERFKEIGLKYNYPGMTTHPQHELMKSMMNEEFGFGGMIAIDMETAERAATLMESMQLKNVGYHAVSLGYFKTLFSNSGKSTSSEVPENVQNEMGMSPGLVRFSVGLDNDIEATFQLIKECLDVL
;
A
#
# COMPACT_ATOMS: atom_id res chain seq x y z
N LYS A 1 19.96 1.25 12.76
CA LYS A 1 18.52 1.58 12.56
C LYS A 1 17.98 2.18 13.86
N ASN A 2 17.28 3.31 13.81
CA ASN A 2 16.85 4.05 15.00
C ASN A 2 15.55 3.45 15.59
N LEU A 3 15.68 2.75 16.73
CA LEU A 3 14.56 2.21 17.50
C LEU A 3 13.89 3.25 18.40
N HIS A 4 14.60 4.31 18.79
CA HIS A 4 14.07 5.34 19.67
C HIS A 4 12.86 6.05 19.08
N THR A 5 12.78 6.16 17.75
CA THR A 5 11.63 6.77 17.05
C THR A 5 10.66 5.75 16.47
N LEU A 6 10.80 4.45 16.75
CA LEU A 6 9.95 3.43 16.14
C LEU A 6 8.46 3.65 16.47
N HIS A 7 8.16 3.89 17.74
CA HIS A 7 6.78 4.07 18.22
C HIS A 7 6.05 5.24 17.53
N ILE A 8 6.70 6.41 17.37
CA ILE A 8 6.10 7.55 16.65
C ILE A 8 5.93 7.26 15.14
N ARG A 9 6.87 6.53 14.53
CA ARG A 9 6.80 6.21 13.10
C ARG A 9 5.68 5.21 12.81
N MET A 10 5.53 4.18 13.64
CA MET A 10 4.47 3.16 13.46
C MET A 10 3.07 3.77 13.52
N LYS A 11 2.84 4.68 14.48
CA LYS A 11 1.59 5.44 14.57
C LYS A 11 1.27 6.19 13.28
N GLN A 12 2.23 6.94 12.77
CA GLN A 12 2.03 7.75 11.57
C GLN A 12 1.84 6.87 10.33
N HIS A 13 2.63 5.81 10.17
CA HIS A 13 2.46 4.83 9.09
C HIS A 13 1.05 4.25 9.08
N SER A 14 0.56 3.81 10.25
CA SER A 14 -0.76 3.19 10.34
C SER A 14 -1.90 4.18 10.15
N LYS A 15 -1.79 5.38 10.71
CA LYS A 15 -2.73 6.48 10.48
C LYS A 15 -2.84 6.78 8.99
N ASN A 16 -1.70 6.93 8.32
CA ASN A 16 -1.66 7.24 6.89
C ASN A 16 -2.25 6.11 6.05
N ALA A 17 -1.91 4.86 6.37
CA ALA A 17 -2.42 3.71 5.63
C ALA A 17 -3.94 3.53 5.80
N LEU A 18 -4.47 3.70 7.01
CA LEU A 18 -5.91 3.66 7.25
C LEU A 18 -6.63 4.75 6.46
N TYR A 19 -6.14 5.98 6.53
CA TYR A 19 -6.70 7.09 5.77
C TYR A 19 -6.72 6.79 4.27
N LEU A 20 -5.60 6.33 3.69
CA LEU A 20 -5.56 5.98 2.26
C LEU A 20 -6.55 4.85 1.93
N ALA A 21 -6.65 3.82 2.75
CA ALA A 21 -7.59 2.71 2.53
C ALA A 21 -9.06 3.17 2.57
N GLU A 22 -9.42 4.08 3.47
CA GLU A 22 -10.75 4.70 3.50
C GLU A 22 -11.03 5.47 2.20
N ARG A 23 -10.08 6.30 1.75
CA ARG A 23 -10.22 7.05 0.49
C ARG A 23 -10.28 6.14 -0.75
N PHE A 24 -9.49 5.06 -0.76
CA PHE A 24 -9.53 4.06 -1.82
C PHE A 24 -10.90 3.35 -1.90
N LYS A 25 -11.54 3.11 -0.75
CA LYS A 25 -12.92 2.59 -0.69
C LYS A 25 -13.90 3.53 -1.39
N GLU A 26 -13.80 4.82 -1.14
CA GLU A 26 -14.73 5.82 -1.69
C GLU A 26 -14.64 5.92 -3.21
N ILE A 27 -13.44 5.79 -3.78
CA ILE A 27 -13.24 5.83 -5.24
C ILE A 27 -13.38 4.46 -5.92
N GLY A 28 -13.73 3.41 -5.17
CA GLY A 28 -13.93 2.07 -5.71
C GLY A 28 -12.64 1.37 -6.18
N LEU A 29 -11.48 1.79 -5.68
CA LEU A 29 -10.21 1.14 -6.01
C LEU A 29 -10.14 -0.25 -5.35
N LYS A 30 -9.60 -1.25 -6.04
CA LYS A 30 -9.35 -2.57 -5.45
C LYS A 30 -8.09 -2.52 -4.59
N TYR A 31 -8.24 -2.77 -3.30
CA TYR A 31 -7.14 -2.80 -2.36
C TYR A 31 -7.34 -3.86 -1.27
N ASN A 32 -6.26 -4.18 -0.57
CA ASN A 32 -6.24 -5.03 0.60
C ASN A 32 -5.50 -4.30 1.74
N TYR A 33 -6.22 -4.09 2.85
CA TYR A 33 -5.69 -3.53 4.08
C TYR A 33 -6.46 -4.10 5.29
N PRO A 34 -5.78 -4.73 6.27
CA PRO A 34 -6.46 -5.38 7.40
C PRO A 34 -7.13 -4.39 8.37
N GLY A 35 -6.80 -3.09 8.30
CA GLY A 35 -7.45 -2.07 9.11
C GLY A 35 -8.86 -1.69 8.68
N MET A 36 -9.30 -2.10 7.48
CA MET A 36 -10.68 -1.89 7.06
C MET A 36 -11.62 -2.95 7.63
N THR A 37 -12.78 -2.53 8.12
CA THR A 37 -13.82 -3.43 8.65
C THR A 37 -14.37 -4.41 7.61
N THR A 38 -14.20 -4.11 6.33
CA THR A 38 -14.57 -4.99 5.21
C THR A 38 -13.53 -6.10 4.95
N HIS A 39 -12.35 -6.05 5.59
CA HIS A 39 -11.33 -7.08 5.40
C HIS A 39 -11.70 -8.37 6.17
N PRO A 40 -11.62 -9.57 5.54
CA PRO A 40 -12.07 -10.83 6.17
C PRO A 40 -11.38 -11.15 7.51
N GLN A 41 -10.13 -10.72 7.66
CA GLN A 41 -9.33 -10.94 8.88
C GLN A 41 -9.20 -9.69 9.76
N HIS A 42 -10.08 -8.69 9.59
CA HIS A 42 -10.06 -7.47 10.40
C HIS A 42 -10.11 -7.76 11.90
N GLU A 43 -11.10 -8.55 12.34
CA GLU A 43 -11.28 -8.89 13.75
C GLU A 43 -10.10 -9.72 14.30
N LEU A 44 -9.56 -10.63 13.49
CA LEU A 44 -8.37 -11.39 13.86
C LEU A 44 -7.17 -10.47 14.08
N MET A 45 -6.88 -9.58 13.12
CA MET A 45 -5.80 -8.60 13.27
C MET A 45 -6.03 -7.70 14.48
N LYS A 46 -7.26 -7.22 14.68
CA LYS A 46 -7.64 -6.38 15.83
C LYS A 46 -7.38 -7.06 17.17
N SER A 47 -7.63 -8.38 17.28
CA SER A 47 -7.36 -9.15 18.50
C SER A 47 -5.88 -9.37 18.84
N MET A 48 -4.98 -9.18 17.87
CA MET A 48 -3.54 -9.43 18.04
C MET A 48 -2.68 -8.17 17.95
N MET A 49 -3.21 -7.08 17.40
CA MET A 49 -2.45 -5.84 17.22
C MET A 49 -2.33 -5.02 18.51
N ASN A 50 -1.35 -4.11 18.54
CA ASN A 50 -1.33 -3.04 19.52
C ASN A 50 -2.16 -1.86 18.99
N GLU A 51 -3.28 -1.54 19.65
CA GLU A 51 -4.18 -0.45 19.25
C GLU A 51 -3.46 0.91 19.14
N GLU A 52 -2.47 1.16 19.98
CA GLU A 52 -1.68 2.40 19.97
C GLU A 52 -0.88 2.56 18.67
N PHE A 53 -0.48 1.46 18.03
CA PHE A 53 0.30 1.46 16.79
C PHE A 53 -0.56 1.23 15.54
N GLY A 54 -1.79 0.75 15.72
CA GLY A 54 -2.74 0.46 14.65
C GLY A 54 -2.38 -0.76 13.79
N PHE A 55 -2.96 -0.81 12.60
CA PHE A 55 -2.90 -1.92 11.66
C PHE A 55 -1.63 -1.95 10.77
N GLY A 56 -0.67 -1.05 11.02
CA GLY A 56 0.57 -0.95 10.26
C GLY A 56 0.46 -0.15 8.95
N GLY A 57 1.58 0.04 8.25
CA GLY A 57 1.69 0.91 7.09
C GLY A 57 1.69 0.21 5.72
N MET A 58 1.17 -1.01 5.64
CA MET A 58 1.26 -1.83 4.42
C MET A 58 -0.12 -1.95 3.77
N ILE A 59 -0.22 -1.55 2.50
CA ILE A 59 -1.42 -1.72 1.68
C ILE A 59 -1.03 -2.47 0.42
N ALA A 60 -1.89 -3.36 -0.09
CA ALA A 60 -1.77 -3.84 -1.46
C ALA A 60 -2.89 -3.23 -2.30
N ILE A 61 -2.55 -2.70 -3.48
CA ILE A 61 -3.49 -2.18 -4.46
C ILE A 61 -3.45 -3.11 -5.67
N ASP A 62 -4.62 -3.51 -6.17
CA ASP A 62 -4.72 -4.38 -7.33
C ASP A 62 -5.12 -3.55 -8.57
N MET A 63 -4.15 -3.36 -9.47
CA MET A 63 -4.34 -2.68 -10.75
C MET A 63 -4.73 -3.63 -11.88
N GLU A 64 -4.98 -4.90 -11.56
CA GLU A 64 -5.36 -6.02 -12.43
C GLU A 64 -4.25 -6.43 -13.41
N THR A 65 -3.69 -5.48 -14.16
CA THR A 65 -2.64 -5.72 -15.16
C THR A 65 -1.31 -5.09 -14.76
N ALA A 66 -0.21 -5.69 -15.23
CA ALA A 66 1.13 -5.21 -14.96
C ALA A 66 1.39 -3.84 -15.60
N GLU A 67 0.76 -3.56 -16.74
CA GLU A 67 0.85 -2.29 -17.47
C GLU A 67 0.22 -1.16 -16.66
N ARG A 68 -1.01 -1.35 -16.15
CA ARG A 68 -1.68 -0.35 -15.30
C ARG A 68 -0.90 -0.09 -14.02
N ALA A 69 -0.36 -1.15 -13.40
CA ALA A 69 0.52 -1.03 -12.25
C ALA A 69 1.79 -0.24 -12.57
N ALA A 70 2.45 -0.50 -13.70
CA ALA A 70 3.66 0.20 -14.12
C ALA A 70 3.39 1.69 -14.35
N THR A 71 2.35 2.03 -15.13
CA THR A 71 1.96 3.42 -15.40
C THR A 71 1.62 4.16 -14.11
N LEU A 72 0.87 3.54 -13.19
CA LEU A 72 0.56 4.13 -11.88
C LEU A 72 1.84 4.44 -11.09
N MET A 73 2.74 3.47 -10.96
CA MET A 73 3.99 3.63 -10.21
C MET A 73 4.91 4.69 -10.81
N GLU A 74 5.05 4.74 -12.13
CA GLU A 74 5.83 5.76 -12.82
C GLU A 74 5.23 7.17 -12.60
N SER A 75 3.92 7.31 -12.76
CA SER A 75 3.21 8.57 -12.52
C SER A 75 3.35 9.05 -11.07
N MET A 76 3.18 8.16 -10.10
CA MET A 76 3.39 8.45 -8.68
C MET A 76 4.83 8.87 -8.36
N GLN A 77 5.82 8.24 -9.00
CA GLN A 77 7.23 8.61 -8.82
C GLN A 77 7.51 10.01 -9.39
N LEU A 78 6.99 10.31 -10.60
CA LEU A 78 7.11 11.62 -11.24
C LEU A 78 6.44 12.73 -10.42
N LYS A 79 5.29 12.44 -9.80
CA LYS A 79 4.57 13.37 -8.91
C LYS A 79 5.09 13.38 -7.46
N ASN A 80 6.21 12.71 -7.19
CA ASN A 80 6.85 12.70 -5.87
C ASN A 80 5.94 12.15 -4.73
N VAL A 81 5.02 11.24 -5.05
CA VAL A 81 4.23 10.47 -4.08
C VAL A 81 5.15 9.51 -3.32
N GLY A 82 6.09 8.89 -4.02
CA GLY A 82 6.98 7.88 -3.46
C GLY A 82 8.02 7.37 -4.44
N TYR A 83 8.68 6.28 -4.08
CA TYR A 83 9.73 5.67 -4.90
C TYR A 83 9.36 4.24 -5.30
N HIS A 84 9.68 3.87 -6.54
CA HIS A 84 9.69 2.49 -6.97
C HIS A 84 10.86 1.76 -6.29
N ALA A 85 10.59 1.02 -5.23
CA ALA A 85 11.60 0.32 -4.45
C ALA A 85 11.04 -0.92 -3.75
N VAL A 86 11.84 -1.99 -3.71
CA VAL A 86 11.47 -3.26 -3.08
C VAL A 86 11.58 -3.26 -1.55
N SER A 87 12.06 -2.17 -0.94
CA SER A 87 12.18 -2.02 0.52
C SER A 87 10.84 -1.65 1.18
N LEU A 88 10.84 -1.52 2.51
CA LEU A 88 9.66 -1.22 3.32
C LEU A 88 10.02 -0.42 4.59
N GLY A 89 9.04 0.30 5.14
CA GLY A 89 9.16 1.05 6.40
C GLY A 89 10.03 2.30 6.31
N TYR A 90 10.08 2.93 5.14
CA TYR A 90 10.83 4.16 4.90
C TYR A 90 9.96 5.41 5.17
N PHE A 91 10.59 6.57 5.36
CA PHE A 91 9.83 7.78 5.68
C PHE A 91 8.99 8.29 4.49
N LYS A 92 9.39 7.98 3.26
CA LYS A 92 8.62 8.26 2.05
C LYS A 92 7.93 6.98 1.60
N THR A 93 6.74 7.10 1.02
CA THR A 93 6.01 5.94 0.49
C THR A 93 6.87 5.18 -0.52
N LEU A 94 6.93 3.86 -0.39
CA LEU A 94 7.59 2.97 -1.33
C LEU A 94 6.53 2.09 -1.99
N PHE A 95 6.69 1.84 -3.29
CA PHE A 95 5.82 0.92 -4.02
C PHE A 95 6.63 -0.02 -4.91
N SER A 96 6.11 -1.22 -5.11
CA SER A 96 6.69 -2.23 -6.01
C SER A 96 5.60 -3.15 -6.54
N ASN A 97 5.68 -3.55 -7.81
CA ASN A 97 4.78 -4.55 -8.38
C ASN A 97 5.21 -5.96 -7.93
N SER A 98 4.49 -6.52 -6.95
CA SER A 98 4.77 -7.84 -6.39
C SER A 98 4.49 -8.98 -7.37
N GLY A 99 3.51 -8.81 -8.27
CA GLY A 99 3.16 -9.81 -9.30
C GLY A 99 4.29 -10.05 -10.31
N LYS A 100 5.21 -9.10 -10.48
CA LYS A 100 6.32 -9.21 -11.43
C LYS A 100 7.73 -9.18 -10.83
N SER A 101 7.92 -8.64 -9.62
CA SER A 101 9.27 -8.41 -9.06
C SER A 101 9.69 -9.42 -7.99
N THR A 102 9.01 -9.45 -6.83
CA THR A 102 9.47 -10.25 -5.68
C THR A 102 9.02 -11.71 -5.72
N SER A 103 7.97 -12.01 -6.49
CA SER A 103 7.38 -13.35 -6.58
C SER A 103 7.55 -13.98 -7.97
N SER A 104 8.43 -13.45 -8.82
CA SER A 104 8.67 -13.99 -10.17
C SER A 104 9.18 -15.43 -10.18
N GLU A 105 9.68 -15.92 -9.05
CA GLU A 105 10.10 -17.32 -8.85
C GLU A 105 8.92 -18.27 -8.59
N VAL A 106 7.74 -17.73 -8.27
CA VAL A 106 6.51 -18.52 -8.04
C VAL A 106 5.84 -18.78 -9.39
N PRO A 107 5.47 -20.02 -9.73
CA PRO A 107 4.75 -20.32 -10.97
C PRO A 107 3.43 -19.54 -11.09
N GLU A 108 3.08 -19.10 -12.30
CA GLU A 108 1.90 -18.27 -12.57
C GLU A 108 0.59 -18.88 -12.04
N ASN A 109 0.43 -20.21 -12.17
CA ASN A 109 -0.73 -20.92 -11.64
C ASN A 109 -0.84 -20.80 -10.11
N VAL A 110 0.29 -20.84 -9.41
CA VAL A 110 0.35 -20.69 -7.94
C VAL A 110 0.12 -19.23 -7.54
N GLN A 111 0.64 -18.27 -8.31
CA GLN A 111 0.34 -16.85 -8.10
C GLN A 111 -1.16 -16.57 -8.18
N ASN A 112 -1.83 -17.13 -9.19
CA ASN A 112 -3.27 -17.01 -9.36
C ASN A 112 -4.06 -17.64 -8.19
N GLU A 113 -3.66 -18.81 -7.72
CA GLU A 113 -4.26 -19.46 -6.54
C GLU A 113 -4.10 -18.62 -5.26
N MET A 114 -2.99 -17.89 -5.13
CA MET A 114 -2.71 -16.99 -4.01
C MET A 114 -3.45 -15.64 -4.13
N GLY A 115 -4.17 -15.39 -5.23
CA GLY A 115 -4.81 -14.11 -5.51
C GLY A 115 -3.81 -13.00 -5.85
N MET A 116 -2.61 -13.36 -6.31
CA MET A 116 -1.62 -12.39 -6.79
C MET A 116 -1.87 -12.05 -8.25
N SER A 117 -2.57 -10.93 -8.49
CA SER A 117 -2.71 -10.41 -9.83
C SER A 117 -1.35 -9.91 -10.39
N PRO A 118 -1.16 -9.90 -11.72
CA PRO A 118 -0.01 -9.27 -12.35
C PRO A 118 0.11 -7.76 -12.04
N GLY A 119 -1.01 -7.13 -11.69
CA GLY A 119 -1.12 -5.71 -11.31
C GLY A 119 -1.01 -5.44 -9.81
N LEU A 120 -0.63 -6.42 -8.99
CA LEU A 120 -0.59 -6.25 -7.54
C LEU A 120 0.59 -5.35 -7.11
N VAL A 121 0.26 -4.12 -6.70
CA VAL A 121 1.23 -3.14 -6.19
C VAL A 121 1.21 -3.14 -4.68
N ARG A 122 2.36 -3.45 -4.06
CA ARG A 122 2.55 -3.31 -2.62
C ARG A 122 2.99 -1.90 -2.27
N PHE A 123 2.23 -1.22 -1.43
CA PHE A 123 2.54 0.08 -0.85
C PHE A 123 3.08 -0.08 0.56
N SER A 124 4.26 0.47 0.81
CA SER A 124 4.77 0.77 2.14
C SER A 124 4.57 2.26 2.38
N VAL A 125 3.45 2.61 3.00
CA VAL A 125 2.99 4.00 3.19
C VAL A 125 3.98 4.74 4.08
N GLY A 126 4.38 5.94 3.66
CA GLY A 126 5.36 6.78 4.36
C GLY A 126 4.82 7.52 5.57
N LEU A 127 5.58 8.53 5.99
CA LEU A 127 5.34 9.40 7.14
C LEU A 127 4.86 10.80 6.71
N ASP A 128 4.33 10.96 5.49
CA ASP A 128 3.81 12.23 5.00
C ASP A 128 2.84 12.83 6.02
N ASN A 129 3.06 14.10 6.38
CA ASN A 129 2.27 14.80 7.40
C ASN A 129 0.86 15.11 6.89
N ASP A 130 0.77 15.49 5.61
CA ASP A 130 -0.49 15.72 4.90
C ASP A 130 -0.79 14.54 3.98
N ILE A 131 -1.49 13.56 4.54
CA ILE A 131 -1.87 12.35 3.81
C ILE A 131 -3.02 12.60 2.83
N GLU A 132 -3.85 13.63 3.05
CA GLU A 132 -4.88 14.05 2.10
C GLU A 132 -4.23 14.59 0.81
N ALA A 133 -3.25 15.49 0.93
CA ALA A 133 -2.51 15.97 -0.24
C ALA A 133 -1.84 14.82 -1.01
N THR A 134 -1.29 13.84 -0.28
CA THR A 134 -0.73 12.62 -0.88
C THR A 134 -1.80 11.80 -1.61
N PHE A 135 -3.00 11.64 -1.02
CA PHE A 135 -4.13 10.99 -1.66
C PHE A 135 -4.57 11.71 -2.93
N GLN A 136 -4.65 13.05 -2.93
CA GLN A 136 -5.01 13.81 -4.13
C GLN A 136 -4.04 13.56 -5.27
N LEU A 137 -2.73 13.54 -5.00
CA LEU A 137 -1.72 13.19 -6.01
C LEU A 137 -1.91 11.76 -6.53
N ILE A 138 -2.19 10.79 -5.64
CA ILE A 138 -2.48 9.41 -6.04
C ILE A 138 -3.73 9.36 -6.93
N LYS A 139 -4.79 10.08 -6.55
CA LYS A 139 -6.03 10.14 -7.31
C LYS A 139 -5.81 10.71 -8.71
N GLU A 140 -5.08 11.81 -8.84
CA GLU A 140 -4.73 12.34 -10.15
C GLU A 140 -3.87 11.37 -10.99
N CYS A 141 -3.07 10.51 -10.34
CA CYS A 141 -2.34 9.45 -11.05
C CYS A 141 -3.26 8.32 -11.52
N LEU A 142 -4.36 8.06 -10.80
CA LEU A 142 -5.38 7.07 -11.17
C LEU A 142 -6.28 7.58 -12.31
N ASP A 143 -6.60 8.88 -12.33
CA ASP A 143 -7.47 9.49 -13.34
C ASP A 143 -6.87 9.50 -14.76
N VAL A 144 -5.57 9.19 -14.91
CA VAL A 144 -4.85 9.13 -16.19
C VAL A 144 -4.62 7.70 -16.71
N LEU A 145 -5.16 6.68 -16.01
CA LEU A 145 -5.04 5.24 -16.36
C LEU A 145 -6.27 4.74 -17.12
#